data_AF-A0A3Q7Y1C3-F1
#
_entry.id   AF-A0A3Q7Y1C3-F1
#
_cell.length_a   1.000
_cell.length_b   1.000
_cell.length_c   1.000
_cell.angle_alpha   90.00
_cell.angle_beta   90.00
_cell.angle_gamma   90.00
#
_symmetry.space_group_name_H-M   'P 1'
#
loop_
_entity.id
_entity.type
_entity.pdbx_description
1 polymer ?
#
loop_
_entity_poly.entity_id
_entity_poly.type
_entity_poly.pdbx_seq_one_letter_code
_entity_poly.pdbx_strand_id
1 'polypeptide(L)'
;MVEVVLLTCLNITKADESQLWHSRYGHLNFKGMKLLHQKGTVKELSKLEESTKVCSGCMVGKQQYNHSLRPVLGEQLINERL
;
A
#
# COMPACT_ATOMS: atom_id res chain seq x y z
N MET A 1 -34.95 2.28 29.80
CA MET A 1 -33.54 1.88 29.63
C MET A 1 -33.40 1.60 28.13
N VAL A 2 -32.88 2.54 27.36
CA VAL A 2 -32.79 2.36 25.90
C VAL A 2 -31.55 1.52 25.64
N GLU A 3 -31.76 0.31 25.12
CA GLU A 3 -30.69 -0.56 24.68
C GLU A 3 -30.05 0.07 23.44
N VAL A 4 -28.79 0.46 23.56
CA VAL A 4 -28.03 1.00 22.44
C VAL A 4 -27.74 -0.17 21.52
N VAL A 5 -28.52 -0.31 20.44
CA VAL A 5 -28.25 -1.29 19.39
C VAL A 5 -26.90 -0.93 18.78
N LEU A 6 -25.85 -1.65 19.19
CA LEU A 6 -24.52 -1.53 18.62
C LEU A 6 -24.61 -2.09 17.20
N LEU A 7 -24.77 -1.20 16.23
CA LEU A 7 -24.67 -1.52 14.81
C LEU A 7 -23.29 -2.10 14.54
N THR A 8 -23.19 -3.41 14.37
CA THR A 8 -21.97 -4.17 14.04
C THR A 8 -21.52 -3.93 12.58
N CYS A 9 -21.84 -2.77 12.03
CA CYS A 9 -21.46 -2.36 10.70
C CYS A 9 -19.95 -2.07 10.70
N LEU A 10 -19.17 -3.07 10.31
CA LEU A 10 -17.72 -3.00 10.05
C LEU A 10 -16.85 -2.78 11.30
N ASN A 11 -16.49 -3.89 11.96
CA ASN A 11 -15.44 -3.89 12.99
C ASN A 11 -14.05 -3.84 12.30
N ILE A 12 -13.45 -2.66 12.21
CA ILE A 12 -12.11 -2.49 11.64
C ILE A 12 -11.08 -2.78 12.73
N THR A 13 -10.19 -3.74 12.49
CA THR A 13 -9.05 -3.99 13.39
C THR A 13 -7.92 -3.01 13.10
N LYS A 14 -7.00 -2.79 14.07
CA LYS A 14 -5.81 -1.95 13.85
C LYS A 14 -4.94 -2.42 12.68
N ALA A 15 -4.89 -3.72 12.41
CA ALA A 15 -4.18 -4.25 11.24
C ALA A 15 -4.87 -3.88 9.93
N ASP A 16 -6.19 -3.76 9.93
CA ASP A 16 -6.97 -3.30 8.78
C ASP A 16 -6.82 -1.79 8.57
N GLU A 17 -6.77 -1.00 9.66
CA GLU A 17 -6.41 0.42 9.59
C GLU A 17 -5.02 0.61 8.97
N SER A 18 -4.04 -0.19 9.38
CA SER A 18 -2.69 -0.15 8.81
C SER A 18 -2.68 -0.39 7.30
N GLN A 19 -3.47 -1.35 6.83
CA GLN A 19 -3.59 -1.64 5.40
C GLN A 19 -4.31 -0.51 4.63
N LEU A 20 -5.33 0.11 5.23
CA LEU A 20 -6.01 1.26 4.63
C LEU A 20 -5.06 2.45 4.45
N TRP A 21 -4.29 2.78 5.49
CA TRP A 21 -3.30 3.85 5.41
C TRP A 21 -2.15 3.50 4.45
N HIS A 22 -1.70 2.25 4.43
CA HIS A 22 -0.73 1.75 3.45
C HIS A 22 -1.17 2.05 2.01
N SER A 23 -2.42 1.76 1.66
CA SER A 23 -2.98 2.06 0.34
C SER A 23 -3.16 3.57 0.11
N ARG A 24 -3.66 4.33 1.10
CA ARG A 24 -3.87 5.79 0.98
C ARG A 24 -2.57 6.55 0.70
N TYR A 25 -1.44 6.08 1.25
CA TYR A 25 -0.11 6.65 1.01
C TYR A 25 0.61 6.07 -0.21
N GLY A 26 -0.11 5.40 -1.12
CA GLY A 26 0.47 4.88 -2.36
C GLY A 26 1.39 3.68 -2.13
N HIS A 27 0.95 2.73 -1.31
CA HIS A 27 1.71 1.52 -0.98
C HIS A 27 3.02 1.77 -0.22
N LEU A 28 3.02 2.80 0.64
CA LEU A 28 4.16 3.16 1.49
C LEU A 28 4.49 2.02 2.47
N ASN A 29 5.79 1.76 2.68
CA ASN A 29 6.24 0.78 3.66
C ASN A 29 5.76 1.13 5.09
N PHE A 30 5.31 0.13 5.86
CA PHE A 30 4.89 0.27 7.26
C PHE A 30 5.95 0.94 8.14
N LYS A 31 7.24 0.64 7.91
CA LYS A 31 8.33 1.33 8.61
C LYS A 31 8.38 2.83 8.31
N GLY A 32 8.17 3.21 7.05
CA GLY A 32 8.10 4.62 6.64
C GLY A 32 6.88 5.32 7.25
N MET A 33 5.75 4.61 7.31
CA MET A 33 4.52 5.11 7.93
C MET A 33 4.69 5.31 9.45
N LYS A 34 5.39 4.40 10.14
CA LYS A 34 5.77 4.55 11.56
C LYS A 34 6.67 5.76 11.77
N LEU A 35 7.60 6.04 10.86
CA LEU A 35 8.45 7.22 10.91
C LEU A 35 7.64 8.52 10.74
N LEU A 36 6.66 8.54 9.83
CA LEU A 36 5.77 9.69 9.66
C LEU A 36 4.94 9.96 10.92
N HIS A 37 4.43 8.90 11.56
CA HIS A 37 3.75 9.00 12.85
C HIS A 37 4.68 9.59 13.92
N GLN A 38 5.90 9.05 14.07
CA GLN A 38 6.89 9.53 15.05
C GLN A 38 7.29 11.00 14.83
N LYS A 39 7.35 11.44 13.57
CA LYS A 39 7.67 12.83 13.22
C LYS A 39 6.49 13.79 13.38
N GLY A 40 5.29 13.29 13.69
CA GLY A 40 4.08 14.11 13.83
C GLY A 40 3.66 14.81 12.54
N THR A 41 4.13 14.35 11.37
CA THR A 41 3.85 15.00 10.09
C THR A 41 2.47 14.63 9.52
N VAL A 42 1.77 13.68 10.15
CA VAL A 42 0.42 13.27 9.79
C VAL A 42 -0.46 13.31 11.03
N LYS A 43 -1.45 14.22 11.04
CA LYS A 43 -2.34 14.45 12.19
C LYS A 43 -3.24 13.27 12.55
N GLU A 44 -3.67 12.49 11.56
CA GLU A 44 -4.69 11.44 11.71
C GLU A 44 -4.11 10.02 11.68
N LEU A 45 -2.78 9.88 11.76
CA LEU A 45 -2.16 8.57 11.72
C LEU A 45 -2.22 7.96 13.11
N SER A 46 -3.25 7.15 13.38
CA SER A 46 -3.34 6.32 14.58
C SER A 46 -2.05 5.50 14.79
N LYS A 47 -1.80 4.99 16.00
CA LYS A 47 -0.67 4.09 16.24
C LYS A 47 -0.86 2.80 15.42
N LEU A 48 -0.19 2.75 14.27
CA LEU A 48 -0.27 1.64 13.33
C LEU A 48 0.51 0.44 13.88
N GLU A 49 -0.15 -0.71 13.90
CA GLU A 49 0.53 -1.99 14.12
C GLU A 49 1.11 -2.49 12.81
N GLU A 50 2.28 -3.13 12.86
CA GLU A 50 2.87 -3.74 11.69
C GLU A 50 2.01 -4.94 11.27
N SER A 51 1.39 -4.85 10.09
CA SER A 51 0.58 -5.95 9.58
C SER A 51 1.48 -6.96 8.88
N THR A 52 1.30 -8.25 9.19
CA THR A 52 1.93 -9.37 8.48
C THR A 52 1.26 -9.67 7.12
N LYS A 53 0.13 -9.00 6.82
CA LYS A 53 -0.62 -9.17 5.58
C LYS A 53 0.18 -8.67 4.38
N VAL A 54 0.29 -9.50 3.36
CA VAL A 54 0.94 -9.16 2.10
C VAL A 54 -0.02 -8.37 1.22
N CYS A 55 0.42 -7.20 0.74
CA CYS A 55 -0.34 -6.39 -0.21
C CYS A 55 -0.04 -6.83 -1.65
N SER A 56 -1.06 -7.26 -2.40
CA SER A 56 -0.92 -7.69 -3.80
C SER A 56 -0.38 -6.59 -4.71
N GLY A 57 -0.84 -5.35 -4.55
CA GLY A 57 -0.32 -4.19 -5.28
C GLY A 57 1.17 -3.95 -5.04
N CYS A 58 1.63 -4.13 -3.79
CA CYS A 58 3.06 -4.10 -3.47
C CYS A 58 3.85 -5.21 -4.17
N MET A 59 3.33 -6.44 -4.20
CA MET A 59 4.04 -7.57 -4.82
C MET A 59 4.29 -7.31 -6.30
N VAL A 60 3.27 -6.84 -7.02
CA VAL A 60 3.38 -6.51 -8.45
C VAL A 60 4.32 -5.32 -8.66
N GLY A 61 4.19 -4.26 -7.87
CA GLY A 61 5.00 -3.04 -8.02
C GLY A 61 6.45 -3.20 -7.56
N LYS A 62 6.74 -4.13 -6.64
CA LYS A 62 8.10 -4.47 -6.18
C LYS A 62 8.69 -5.67 -6.88
N GLN A 63 7.97 -6.28 -7.83
CA GLN A 63 8.57 -7.26 -8.71
C GLN A 63 9.70 -6.54 -9.45
N GLN A 64 10.93 -6.81 -9.04
CA GLN A 64 12.11 -6.45 -9.81
C GLN A 64 11.92 -7.19 -11.13
N TYR A 65 11.47 -6.48 -12.16
CA TYR A 65 11.46 -7.02 -13.50
C TYR A 65 12.90 -7.47 -13.71
N ASN A 66 13.12 -8.78 -13.84
CA ASN A 66 14.45 -9.31 -14.12
C ASN A 66 14.92 -8.58 -15.38
N HIS A 67 15.77 -7.58 -15.20
CA HIS A 67 16.19 -6.65 -16.24
C HIS A 67 16.92 -7.39 -17.38
N SER A 68 17.22 -8.67 -17.20
CA SER A 68 17.79 -9.56 -18.21
C SER A 68 16.79 -10.11 -19.24
N LEU A 69 15.46 -9.91 -19.11
CA LEU A 69 14.47 -10.51 -20.01
C LEU A 69 13.42 -9.54 -20.59
N ARG A 70 13.72 -8.24 -20.74
CA ARG A 70 12.86 -7.40 -21.61
C ARG A 70 13.16 -7.75 -23.08
N PRO A 71 12.20 -8.26 -23.87
CA PRO A 71 12.35 -8.25 -25.31
C PRO A 71 12.20 -6.80 -25.78
N VAL A 72 13.09 -6.41 -26.68
CA VAL A 72 13.17 -5.12 -27.34
C VAL A 72 11.96 -4.92 -28.28
N LEU A 73 10.77 -4.72 -27.72
CA LEU A 73 9.56 -4.40 -28.49
C LEU A 73 9.35 -2.88 -28.65
N GLY A 74 10.35 -2.08 -28.30
CA GLY A 74 10.36 -0.62 -28.48
C GLY A 74 11.32 -0.12 -29.56
N GLU A 75 12.32 -0.90 -29.99
CA GLU A 75 13.32 -0.46 -30.97
C GLU A 75 13.04 -0.97 -32.40
N GLN A 76 12.18 -1.99 -32.56
CA GLN A 76 11.83 -2.52 -33.88
C GLN A 76 10.85 -1.65 -34.68
N LEU A 77 10.15 -0.68 -34.06
CA LEU A 77 9.21 0.20 -34.79
C LEU A 77 9.87 1.46 -35.39
N ILE A 78 11.18 1.67 -35.16
CA ILE A 78 11.90 2.85 -35.67
C ILE A 78 12.53 2.54 -37.05
N ASN A 79 12.76 1.28 -37.39
CA ASN A 79 13.48 0.85 -38.61
C ASN A 79 12.57 0.49 -39.81
N GLU A 80 11.29 0.86 -39.81
CA GLU A 80 10.40 0.66 -40.97
C GLU A 80 9.89 1.98 -41.58
N ARG A 81 10.54 3.11 -41.31
CA ARG A 81 10.12 4.40 -41.89
C ARG A 81 11.23 5.37 -42.31
N LEU A 82 12.43 4.85 -42.64
CA LEU A 82 13.44 5.55 -43.41
C LEU A 82 14.08 4.61 -44.43
#